data_AF-A0A1F7WYU7-F1
#
_entry.id   AF-A0A1F7WYU7-F1
#
_cell.length_a   1.000
_cell.length_b   1.000
_cell.length_c   1.000
_cell.angle_alpha   90.00
_cell.angle_beta   90.00
_cell.angle_gamma   90.00
#
_symmetry.space_group_name_H-M   'P 1'
#
loop_
_entity.id
_entity.type
_entity.pdbx_description
1 polymer ?
#
loop_
_entity_poly.entity_id
_entity_poly.type
_entity_poly.pdbx_seq_one_letter_code
_entity_poly.pdbx_strand_id
1 'polypeptide(L)'
;MLGFNKKTTARRRLIFVFFILGASLATLFLGNISWPKDISFQNLWGVASVCLAATAGVLALIKLMTRKKNKYAFIAGGFFGVAVIELYSLFSPLGPSALLWLLSKILLSGYLLLSLKAWREGEGEQKGLKPRVYVSAAVSAVLIIILVSLLPSYDPYNPMGPFGRPIELTAVFLFAATAIGYYSKGYWEFKYFEFWFLLSLVSAIFSQTYMALSQSYFDGIYWGAIILKNLGYLFALIGLLASSWAAFREVEAEKKYLAGHTKGEAYLKEQ
;
A
#
# COMPACT_ATOMS: atom_id res chain seq x y z
N MET A 1 -1.57 30.16 -12.45
CA MET A 1 -1.29 28.72 -12.67
C MET A 1 0.22 28.53 -12.54
N LEU A 2 0.69 28.01 -11.40
CA LEU A 2 2.11 27.70 -11.19
C LEU A 2 2.56 26.68 -12.24
N GLY A 3 3.60 27.00 -13.00
CA GLY A 3 4.13 26.13 -14.05
C GLY A 3 4.55 24.79 -13.45
N PHE A 4 3.85 23.72 -13.83
CA PHE A 4 4.26 22.36 -13.50
C PHE A 4 5.70 22.14 -13.96
N ASN A 5 6.58 21.69 -13.07
CA ASN A 5 7.95 21.34 -13.44
C ASN A 5 7.92 20.09 -14.35
N LYS A 6 7.87 20.32 -15.67
CA LYS A 6 7.72 19.27 -16.68
C LYS A 6 8.78 18.16 -16.55
N LYS A 7 9.99 18.49 -16.06
CA LYS A 7 11.08 17.52 -15.85
C LYS A 7 10.74 16.52 -14.74
N THR A 8 10.13 16.96 -13.64
CA THR A 8 9.77 16.05 -12.53
C THR A 8 8.62 15.13 -12.90
N THR A 9 7.60 15.64 -13.61
CA THR A 9 6.50 14.81 -14.13
C THR A 9 7.00 13.76 -15.12
N ALA A 10 7.89 14.13 -16.05
CA ALA A 10 8.48 13.18 -17.00
C ALA A 10 9.26 12.07 -16.28
N ARG A 11 10.09 12.43 -15.29
CA ARG A 11 10.83 11.46 -14.47
C ARG A 11 9.88 10.50 -13.72
N ARG A 12 8.80 11.01 -13.11
CA ARG A 12 7.81 10.18 -12.41
C ARG A 12 7.12 9.19 -13.35
N ARG A 13 6.77 9.63 -14.57
CA ARG A 13 6.20 8.75 -15.61
C ARG A 13 7.17 7.65 -16.02
N LEU A 14 8.45 8.00 -16.24
CA LEU A 14 9.49 7.01 -16.53
C LEU A 14 9.61 5.97 -15.42
N ILE A 15 9.57 6.38 -14.15
CA ILE A 15 9.62 5.44 -13.01
C ILE A 15 8.46 4.44 -13.08
N PHE A 16 7.23 4.90 -13.37
CA PHE A 16 6.09 3.98 -13.54
C PHE A 16 6.30 3.00 -14.69
N VAL A 17 6.74 3.50 -15.85
CA VAL A 17 6.98 2.66 -17.03
C VAL A 17 8.06 1.62 -16.73
N PHE A 18 9.20 2.02 -16.17
CA PHE A 18 10.26 1.09 -15.80
C PHE A 18 9.82 0.07 -14.76
N PHE A 19 9.04 0.50 -13.75
CA PHE A 19 8.53 -0.42 -12.74
C PHE A 19 7.54 -1.43 -13.32
N ILE A 20 6.59 -0.99 -14.15
CA ILE A 20 5.60 -1.85 -14.81
C ILE A 20 6.29 -2.82 -15.77
N LEU A 21 7.22 -2.34 -16.60
CA LEU A 21 7.97 -3.19 -17.53
C LEU A 21 8.86 -4.18 -16.78
N GLY A 22 9.59 -3.72 -15.74
CA GLY A 22 10.42 -4.58 -14.91
C GLY A 22 9.61 -5.66 -14.19
N ALA A 23 8.47 -5.29 -13.60
CA ALA A 23 7.55 -6.24 -12.97
C ALA A 23 6.84 -7.15 -13.99
N SER A 24 6.66 -6.74 -15.25
CA SER A 24 6.13 -7.64 -16.27
C SER A 24 7.19 -8.65 -16.72
N LEU A 25 8.39 -8.17 -17.05
CA LEU A 25 9.51 -9.00 -17.51
C LEU A 25 10.00 -9.97 -16.44
N ALA A 26 9.99 -9.59 -15.16
CA ALA A 26 10.42 -10.46 -14.07
C ALA A 26 9.62 -11.78 -13.99
N THR A 27 8.36 -11.81 -14.43
CA THR A 27 7.57 -13.06 -14.49
C THR A 27 8.23 -14.15 -15.33
N LEU A 28 8.93 -13.77 -16.40
CA LEU A 28 9.58 -14.69 -17.34
C LEU A 28 10.82 -15.35 -16.73
N PHE A 29 11.49 -14.65 -15.81
CA PHE A 29 12.75 -15.12 -15.20
C PHE A 29 12.54 -15.83 -13.87
N LEU A 30 11.51 -15.44 -13.10
CA LEU A 30 11.28 -15.96 -11.76
C LEU A 30 11.02 -17.47 -11.73
N GLY A 31 10.44 -18.05 -12.78
CA GLY A 31 10.21 -19.50 -12.86
C GLY A 31 11.49 -20.35 -12.82
N ASN A 32 12.64 -19.79 -13.20
CA ASN A 32 13.91 -20.50 -13.28
C ASN A 32 14.78 -20.35 -12.02
N ILE A 33 14.36 -19.54 -11.05
CA ILE A 33 15.15 -19.27 -9.84
C ILE A 33 14.73 -20.25 -8.75
N SER A 34 15.69 -21.04 -8.26
CA SER A 34 15.48 -21.93 -7.12
C SER A 34 15.45 -21.11 -5.83
N TRP A 35 14.25 -20.89 -5.29
CA TRP A 35 14.06 -20.23 -3.99
C TRP A 35 13.97 -21.24 -2.84
N PRO A 36 14.31 -20.84 -1.60
CA PRO A 36 14.09 -21.68 -0.44
C PRO A 36 12.61 -22.06 -0.30
N LYS A 37 12.34 -23.36 -0.10
CA LYS A 37 11.00 -23.91 0.13
C LYS A 37 10.76 -24.14 1.63
N ASP A 38 11.10 -23.14 2.42
CA ASP A 38 11.03 -23.21 3.88
C ASP A 38 10.01 -22.20 4.43
N ILE A 39 9.13 -22.69 5.30
CA ILE A 39 8.12 -21.89 6.00
C ILE A 39 8.80 -20.86 6.91
N SER A 40 9.94 -21.21 7.53
CA SER A 40 10.66 -20.30 8.42
C SER A 40 11.17 -19.07 7.64
N PHE A 41 11.71 -19.30 6.44
CA PHE A 41 12.10 -18.22 5.53
C PHE A 41 10.91 -17.34 5.12
N GLN A 42 9.74 -17.93 4.83
CA GLN A 42 8.52 -17.16 4.54
C GLN A 42 8.06 -16.34 5.74
N ASN A 43 8.13 -16.90 6.94
CA ASN A 43 7.74 -16.20 8.17
C ASN A 43 8.63 -14.99 8.43
N LEU A 44 9.93 -15.04 8.12
CA LEU A 44 10.83 -13.89 8.22
C LEU A 44 10.36 -12.73 7.32
N TRP A 45 9.99 -13.03 6.07
CA TRP A 45 9.40 -12.04 5.17
C TRP A 45 8.05 -11.54 5.67
N GLY A 46 7.26 -12.41 6.31
CA GLY A 46 6.01 -12.06 6.98
C GLY A 46 6.23 -11.08 8.14
N VAL A 47 7.22 -11.28 9.00
CA VAL A 47 7.58 -10.34 10.08
C VAL A 47 7.93 -8.96 9.50
N ALA A 48 8.76 -8.92 8.46
CA ALA A 48 9.09 -7.66 7.78
C ALA A 48 7.82 -6.97 7.22
N SER A 49 6.89 -7.76 6.66
CA SER A 49 5.61 -7.26 6.15
C SER A 49 4.77 -6.61 7.25
N VAL A 50 4.66 -7.28 8.41
CA VAL A 50 3.92 -6.78 9.58
C VAL A 50 4.53 -5.48 10.09
N CYS A 51 5.86 -5.44 10.25
CA CYS A 51 6.55 -4.22 10.68
C CYS A 51 6.28 -3.05 9.73
N LEU A 52 6.45 -3.27 8.41
CA LEU A 52 6.21 -2.24 7.40
C LEU A 52 4.76 -1.75 7.41
N ALA A 53 3.79 -2.66 7.44
CA ALA A 53 2.38 -2.32 7.49
C ALA A 53 2.02 -1.56 8.77
N ALA A 54 2.50 -2.02 9.93
CA ALA A 54 2.26 -1.35 11.21
C ALA A 54 2.85 0.07 11.22
N THR A 55 4.10 0.24 10.76
CA THR A 55 4.72 1.57 10.69
C THR A 55 3.99 2.50 9.71
N ALA A 56 3.59 1.99 8.54
CA ALA A 56 2.78 2.77 7.59
C ALA A 56 1.43 3.18 8.21
N GLY A 57 0.79 2.29 8.96
CA GLY A 57 -0.43 2.56 9.73
C GLY A 57 -0.24 3.68 10.76
N VAL A 58 0.82 3.60 11.57
CA VAL A 58 1.17 4.62 12.57
C VAL A 58 1.43 5.98 11.90
N LEU A 59 2.22 6.03 10.83
CA LEU A 59 2.50 7.30 10.15
C LEU A 59 1.26 7.89 9.49
N ALA A 60 0.38 7.06 8.93
CA ALA A 60 -0.90 7.51 8.41
C ALA A 60 -1.80 8.07 9.52
N LEU A 61 -1.79 7.46 10.71
CA LEU A 61 -2.51 7.97 11.89
C LEU A 61 -1.95 9.31 12.36
N ILE A 62 -0.64 9.46 12.50
CA ILE A 62 0.00 10.76 12.83
C ILE A 62 -0.44 11.82 11.83
N LYS A 63 -0.42 11.49 10.53
CA LYS A 63 -0.81 12.41 9.47
C LYS A 63 -2.30 12.76 9.52
N LEU A 64 -3.16 11.84 9.96
CA LEU A 64 -4.56 12.16 10.25
C LEU A 64 -4.65 13.18 11.38
N MET A 65 -3.94 12.97 12.49
CA MET A 65 -3.98 13.88 13.64
C MET A 65 -3.49 15.28 13.27
N THR A 66 -2.49 15.39 12.39
CA THR A 66 -1.97 16.68 11.92
C THR A 66 -2.85 17.36 10.88
N ARG A 67 -3.33 16.64 9.86
CA ARG A 67 -4.03 17.23 8.70
C ARG A 67 -5.56 17.15 8.78
N LYS A 68 -6.10 16.36 9.72
CA LYS A 68 -7.54 16.13 9.93
C LYS A 68 -8.33 15.73 8.67
N LYS A 69 -7.67 15.04 7.72
CA LYS A 69 -8.30 14.54 6.48
C LYS A 69 -8.68 13.06 6.60
N ASN A 70 -9.96 12.72 6.39
CA ASN A 70 -10.49 11.36 6.59
C ASN A 70 -9.81 10.30 5.72
N LYS A 71 -9.23 10.67 4.57
CA LYS A 71 -8.48 9.71 3.74
C LYS A 71 -7.37 8.99 4.53
N TYR A 72 -6.70 9.69 5.45
CA TYR A 72 -5.63 9.09 6.25
C TYR A 72 -6.16 8.13 7.32
N ALA A 73 -7.41 8.30 7.76
CA ALA A 73 -8.07 7.36 8.67
C ALA A 73 -8.25 5.98 8.00
N PHE A 74 -8.73 5.99 6.75
CA PHE A 74 -8.90 4.76 5.98
C PHE A 74 -7.57 4.10 5.63
N ILE A 75 -6.56 4.89 5.25
CA ILE A 75 -5.21 4.37 4.97
C ILE A 75 -4.61 3.74 6.23
N ALA A 76 -4.70 4.43 7.37
CA ALA A 76 -4.24 3.88 8.65
C ALA A 76 -5.00 2.59 9.01
N GLY A 77 -6.33 2.59 8.90
CA GLY A 77 -7.16 1.41 9.18
C GLY A 77 -6.83 0.20 8.31
N GLY A 78 -6.60 0.41 7.01
CA GLY A 78 -6.20 -0.64 6.09
C GLY A 78 -4.84 -1.25 6.45
N PHE A 79 -3.83 -0.41 6.69
CA PHE A 79 -2.49 -0.88 7.05
C PHE A 79 -2.43 -1.55 8.43
N PHE A 80 -3.13 -1.02 9.44
CA PHE A 80 -3.24 -1.69 10.74
C PHE A 80 -3.99 -3.01 10.65
N GLY A 81 -5.10 -3.07 9.91
CA GLY A 81 -5.86 -4.31 9.73
C GLY A 81 -5.00 -5.39 9.09
N VAL A 82 -4.21 -5.04 8.06
CA VAL A 82 -3.22 -5.96 7.48
C VAL A 82 -2.18 -6.40 8.49
N ALA A 83 -1.60 -5.48 9.25
CA ALA A 83 -0.57 -5.81 10.24
C ALA A 83 -1.10 -6.83 11.27
N VAL A 84 -2.34 -6.65 11.75
CA VAL A 84 -2.99 -7.57 12.69
C VAL A 84 -3.26 -8.94 12.06
N ILE A 85 -3.82 -8.98 10.85
CA ILE A 85 -4.13 -10.24 10.15
C ILE A 85 -2.84 -11.02 9.81
N GLU A 86 -1.82 -10.33 9.30
CA GLU A 86 -0.53 -10.96 8.97
C GLU A 86 0.21 -11.40 10.24
N LEU A 87 0.15 -10.63 11.33
CA LEU A 87 0.70 -11.05 12.62
C LEU A 87 0.03 -12.32 13.13
N TYR A 88 -1.31 -12.38 13.08
CA TYR A 88 -2.04 -13.59 13.46
C TYR A 88 -1.64 -14.80 12.58
N SER A 89 -1.46 -14.56 11.28
CA SER A 89 -1.06 -15.61 10.32
C SER A 89 0.31 -16.23 10.65
N LEU A 90 1.24 -15.46 11.25
CA LEU A 90 2.56 -15.95 11.67
C LEU A 90 2.50 -16.90 12.87
N PHE A 91 1.52 -16.71 13.76
CA PHE A 91 1.35 -17.52 14.97
C PHE A 91 0.28 -18.59 14.86
N SER A 92 -0.42 -18.65 13.73
CA SER A 92 -1.47 -19.64 13.52
C SER A 92 -0.87 -21.05 13.41
N PRO A 93 -1.32 -22.02 14.23
CA PRO A 93 -0.82 -23.40 14.19
C PRO A 93 -1.20 -24.12 12.88
N LEU A 94 -2.15 -23.58 12.11
CA LEU A 94 -2.58 -24.10 10.81
C LEU A 94 -1.64 -23.66 9.66
N GLY A 95 -0.58 -22.89 9.97
CA GLY A 95 0.27 -22.25 8.97
C GLY A 95 -0.39 -21.01 8.34
N PRO A 96 0.33 -20.32 7.43
CA PRO A 96 -0.21 -19.14 6.75
C PRO A 96 -1.37 -19.54 5.85
N SER A 97 -2.60 -19.38 6.34
CA SER A 97 -3.77 -19.78 5.57
C SER A 97 -3.92 -18.88 4.34
N ALA A 98 -4.12 -19.51 3.19
CA ALA A 98 -4.29 -18.80 1.93
C ALA A 98 -5.47 -17.82 1.94
N LEU A 99 -6.50 -18.12 2.75
CA LEU A 99 -7.62 -17.23 3.00
C LEU A 99 -7.21 -15.97 3.79
N LEU A 100 -6.39 -16.09 4.84
CA LEU A 100 -5.91 -14.91 5.58
C LEU A 100 -5.03 -14.04 4.68
N TRP A 101 -4.21 -14.65 3.81
CA TRP A 101 -3.45 -13.92 2.80
C TRP A 101 -4.38 -13.08 1.93
N LEU A 102 -5.34 -13.71 1.24
CA LEU A 102 -6.28 -13.03 0.34
C LEU A 102 -7.09 -11.95 1.08
N LEU A 103 -7.66 -12.29 2.24
CA LEU A 103 -8.53 -11.40 3.00
C LEU A 103 -7.78 -10.19 3.54
N SER A 104 -6.49 -10.31 3.89
CA SER A 104 -5.67 -9.15 4.24
C SER A 104 -5.59 -8.15 3.07
N LYS A 105 -5.54 -8.63 1.82
CA LYS A 105 -5.40 -7.81 0.61
C LYS A 105 -6.74 -7.23 0.18
N ILE A 106 -7.82 -7.98 0.32
CA ILE A 106 -9.19 -7.49 0.15
C ILE A 106 -9.50 -6.39 1.18
N LEU A 107 -9.15 -6.60 2.45
CA LEU A 107 -9.30 -5.58 3.49
C LEU A 107 -8.51 -4.33 3.12
N LEU A 108 -7.22 -4.46 2.82
CA LEU A 108 -6.39 -3.32 2.47
C LEU A 108 -6.98 -2.54 1.30
N SER A 109 -7.20 -3.23 0.17
CA SER A 109 -7.74 -2.60 -1.05
C SER A 109 -9.10 -1.96 -0.82
N GLY A 110 -9.99 -2.58 -0.04
CA GLY A 110 -11.28 -2.02 0.36
C GLY A 110 -11.13 -0.70 1.14
N TYR A 111 -10.26 -0.67 2.15
CA TYR A 111 -9.97 0.56 2.89
C TYR A 111 -9.33 1.65 2.00
N LEU A 112 -8.42 1.27 1.11
CA LEU A 112 -7.82 2.23 0.18
C LEU A 112 -8.84 2.77 -0.83
N LEU A 113 -9.80 1.96 -1.27
CA LEU A 113 -10.91 2.39 -2.12
C LEU A 113 -11.87 3.34 -1.36
N LEU A 114 -12.15 3.07 -0.09
CA LEU A 114 -12.91 3.99 0.76
C LEU A 114 -12.17 5.32 0.96
N SER A 115 -10.82 5.29 1.03
CA SER A 115 -10.02 6.51 1.11
C SER A 115 -10.13 7.38 -0.15
N LEU A 116 -10.37 6.75 -1.33
CA LEU A 116 -10.68 7.44 -2.57
C LEU A 116 -12.08 8.08 -2.54
N LYS A 117 -13.09 7.36 -2.05
CA LYS A 117 -14.46 7.89 -1.91
C LYS A 117 -14.49 9.09 -0.97
N ALA A 118 -13.84 8.97 0.19
CA ALA A 118 -13.72 10.06 1.18
C ALA A 118 -12.99 11.30 0.63
N TRP A 119 -12.20 11.16 -0.44
CA TRP A 119 -11.62 12.29 -1.15
C TRP A 119 -12.62 12.94 -2.12
N ARG A 120 -13.40 12.15 -2.87
CA ARG A 120 -14.42 12.69 -3.82
C ARG A 120 -15.51 13.49 -3.11
N GLU A 121 -15.81 13.14 -1.87
CA GLU A 121 -16.79 13.84 -1.02
C GLU A 121 -16.30 15.23 -0.54
N GLY A 122 -15.10 15.66 -0.93
CA GLY A 122 -14.62 17.05 -0.84
C GLY A 122 -13.38 17.24 0.04
N GLU A 123 -12.42 18.06 -0.41
CA GLU A 123 -11.24 18.47 0.39
C GLU A 123 -11.51 19.64 1.35
N GLY A 124 -12.75 20.14 1.43
CA GLY A 124 -13.18 21.18 2.38
C GLY A 124 -13.19 20.70 3.84
N GLU A 125 -13.62 21.55 4.78
CA GLU A 125 -13.70 21.22 6.22
C GLU A 125 -14.44 19.89 6.46
N GLN A 126 -13.68 18.79 6.50
CA GLN A 126 -14.24 17.48 6.71
C GLN A 126 -14.68 17.39 8.17
N LYS A 127 -16.00 17.31 8.38
CA LYS A 127 -16.65 17.14 9.68
C LYS A 127 -15.98 16.02 10.48
N GLY A 128 -15.10 16.41 11.41
CA GLY A 128 -14.59 15.62 12.52
C GLY A 128 -13.92 14.28 12.20
N LEU A 129 -12.98 13.90 13.06
CA LEU A 129 -12.54 12.51 13.17
C LEU A 129 -13.77 11.64 13.41
N LYS A 130 -14.11 10.73 12.50
CA LYS A 130 -15.14 9.71 12.76
C LYS A 130 -14.45 8.50 13.42
N PRO A 131 -14.46 8.35 14.77
CA PRO A 131 -13.90 7.16 15.44
C PRO A 131 -14.46 5.85 14.88
N ARG A 132 -15.64 5.90 14.26
CA ARG A 132 -16.25 4.81 13.49
C ARG A 132 -15.31 4.15 12.47
N VAL A 133 -14.39 4.89 11.83
CA VAL A 133 -13.45 4.31 10.83
C VAL A 133 -12.39 3.42 11.50
N TYR A 134 -11.95 3.79 12.70
CA TYR A 134 -10.98 2.99 13.47
C TYR A 134 -11.64 1.77 14.09
N VAL A 135 -12.82 1.97 14.66
CA VAL A 135 -13.63 0.87 15.18
C VAL A 135 -13.97 -0.09 14.05
N SER A 136 -14.35 0.40 12.86
CA SER A 136 -14.62 -0.48 11.72
C SER A 136 -13.37 -1.24 11.28
N ALA A 137 -12.19 -0.62 11.29
CA ALA A 137 -10.94 -1.29 10.93
C ALA A 137 -10.61 -2.44 11.89
N ALA A 138 -10.59 -2.15 13.18
CA ALA A 138 -10.34 -3.14 14.23
C ALA A 138 -11.40 -4.26 14.19
N VAL A 139 -12.69 -3.91 14.15
CA VAL A 139 -13.78 -4.88 14.09
C VAL A 139 -13.69 -5.73 12.82
N SER A 140 -13.42 -5.13 11.66
CA SER A 140 -13.28 -5.89 10.41
C SER A 140 -12.10 -6.87 10.45
N ALA A 141 -10.95 -6.47 11.02
CA ALA A 141 -9.80 -7.36 11.16
C ALA A 141 -10.10 -8.52 12.12
N VAL A 142 -10.70 -8.23 13.28
CA VAL A 142 -11.09 -9.25 14.27
C VAL A 142 -12.14 -10.20 13.70
N LEU A 143 -13.16 -9.68 13.01
CA LEU A 143 -14.19 -10.51 12.36
C LEU A 143 -13.58 -11.40 11.28
N ILE A 144 -12.66 -10.89 10.46
CA ILE A 144 -11.95 -11.72 9.47
C ILE A 144 -11.21 -12.85 10.16
N ILE A 145 -10.47 -12.56 11.23
CA ILE A 145 -9.74 -13.59 11.98
C ILE A 145 -10.71 -14.63 12.52
N ILE A 146 -11.77 -14.23 13.23
CA ILE A 146 -12.77 -15.15 13.80
C ILE A 146 -13.40 -16.01 12.71
N LEU A 147 -13.87 -15.41 11.62
CA LEU A 147 -14.54 -16.13 10.54
C LEU A 147 -13.59 -17.16 9.89
N VAL A 148 -12.34 -16.78 9.62
CA VAL A 148 -11.38 -17.71 8.99
C VAL A 148 -10.95 -18.81 9.94
N SER A 149 -10.79 -18.53 11.24
CA SER A 149 -10.46 -19.55 12.24
C SER A 149 -11.57 -20.60 12.42
N LEU A 150 -12.81 -20.27 12.05
CA LEU A 150 -13.97 -21.19 12.10
C LEU A 150 -14.19 -21.96 10.79
N LEU A 151 -13.56 -21.53 9.69
CA LEU A 151 -13.70 -22.17 8.39
C LEU A 151 -12.65 -23.28 8.21
N PRO A 152 -13.02 -24.41 7.58
CA PRO A 152 -12.06 -25.46 7.25
C PRO A 152 -10.98 -24.93 6.29
N SER A 153 -9.77 -25.52 6.37
CA SER A 153 -8.65 -25.10 5.54
C SER A 153 -9.00 -25.24 4.06
N TYR A 154 -8.95 -24.12 3.33
CA TYR A 154 -9.17 -24.07 1.90
C TYR A 154 -7.86 -24.24 1.15
N ASP A 155 -7.80 -25.17 0.20
CA ASP A 155 -6.71 -25.23 -0.76
C ASP A 155 -6.89 -24.11 -1.80
N PRO A 156 -5.97 -23.13 -1.87
CA PRO A 156 -6.09 -22.05 -2.84
C PRO A 156 -5.77 -22.44 -4.28
N TYR A 157 -5.14 -23.60 -4.51
CA TYR A 157 -4.74 -24.04 -5.85
C TYR A 157 -5.89 -24.75 -6.53
N ASN A 158 -6.76 -23.95 -7.16
CA ASN A 158 -7.80 -24.43 -8.07
C ASN A 158 -7.52 -23.86 -9.46
N PRO A 159 -6.67 -24.52 -10.26
CA PRO A 159 -6.14 -23.95 -11.49
C PRO A 159 -7.27 -23.69 -12.51
N MET A 160 -7.29 -22.48 -13.05
CA MET A 160 -8.21 -22.06 -14.12
C MET A 160 -7.41 -21.39 -15.23
N GLY A 161 -7.11 -22.16 -16.30
CA GLY A 161 -6.24 -21.71 -17.39
C GLY A 161 -4.82 -21.40 -16.89
N PRO A 162 -4.26 -20.21 -17.15
CA PRO A 162 -2.90 -19.85 -16.69
C PRO A 162 -2.83 -19.49 -15.20
N PHE A 163 -3.97 -19.39 -14.50
CA PHE A 163 -4.02 -18.98 -13.09
C PHE A 163 -4.08 -20.19 -12.18
N GLY A 164 -3.06 -20.40 -11.35
CA GLY A 164 -3.08 -21.44 -10.31
C GLY A 164 -3.98 -21.07 -9.13
N ARG A 165 -4.14 -19.77 -8.85
CA ARG A 165 -4.95 -19.23 -7.74
C ARG A 165 -5.88 -18.11 -8.21
N PRO A 166 -6.90 -18.40 -9.02
CA PRO A 166 -7.73 -17.37 -9.68
C PRO A 166 -8.47 -16.45 -8.69
N ILE A 167 -8.75 -16.91 -7.47
CA ILE A 167 -9.42 -16.09 -6.45
C ILE A 167 -8.66 -14.82 -6.07
N GLU A 168 -7.33 -14.81 -6.23
CA GLU A 168 -6.44 -13.66 -5.98
C GLU A 168 -6.74 -12.48 -6.92
N LEU A 169 -7.33 -12.74 -8.09
CA LEU A 169 -7.75 -11.70 -9.03
C LEU A 169 -8.78 -10.74 -8.42
N THR A 170 -9.54 -11.18 -7.41
CA THR A 170 -10.46 -10.31 -6.67
C THR A 170 -9.73 -9.10 -6.08
N ALA A 171 -8.58 -9.33 -5.45
CA ALA A 171 -7.76 -8.26 -4.89
C ALA A 171 -7.09 -7.42 -6.00
N VAL A 172 -6.70 -8.05 -7.12
CA VAL A 172 -6.17 -7.35 -8.31
C VAL A 172 -7.17 -6.30 -8.79
N PHE A 173 -8.44 -6.65 -8.98
CA PHE A 173 -9.47 -5.71 -9.44
C PHE A 173 -9.70 -4.56 -8.46
N LEU A 174 -9.73 -4.84 -7.15
CA LEU A 174 -9.90 -3.81 -6.13
C LEU A 174 -8.72 -2.83 -6.06
N PHE A 175 -7.49 -3.34 -6.13
CA PHE A 175 -6.31 -2.47 -6.20
C PHE A 175 -6.24 -1.69 -7.51
N ALA A 176 -6.61 -2.31 -8.64
CA ALA A 176 -6.68 -1.63 -9.95
C ALA A 176 -7.71 -0.50 -9.94
N ALA A 177 -8.92 -0.74 -9.43
CA ALA A 177 -9.94 0.29 -9.29
C ALA A 177 -9.45 1.46 -8.42
N THR A 178 -8.76 1.15 -7.32
CA THR A 178 -8.16 2.16 -6.45
C THR A 178 -7.04 2.93 -7.18
N ALA A 179 -6.15 2.24 -7.89
CA ALA A 179 -5.05 2.83 -8.64
C ALA A 179 -5.54 3.77 -9.74
N ILE A 180 -6.52 3.33 -10.53
CA ILE A 180 -7.17 4.15 -11.57
C ILE A 180 -7.76 5.42 -10.93
N GLY A 181 -8.46 5.28 -9.81
CA GLY A 181 -9.06 6.41 -9.13
C GLY A 181 -8.05 7.40 -8.52
N TYR A 182 -6.87 6.94 -8.10
CA TYR A 182 -5.77 7.80 -7.65
C TYR A 182 -4.99 8.43 -8.81
N TYR A 183 -4.80 7.69 -9.90
CA TYR A 183 -4.21 8.19 -11.14
C TYR A 183 -5.06 9.31 -11.75
N SER A 184 -6.38 9.13 -11.82
CA SER A 184 -7.33 10.11 -12.37
C SER A 184 -7.37 11.43 -11.59
N LYS A 185 -6.87 11.47 -10.34
CA LYS A 185 -6.77 12.73 -9.58
C LYS A 185 -5.71 13.67 -10.13
N GLY A 186 -4.72 13.15 -10.87
CA GLY A 186 -3.55 13.90 -11.33
C GLY A 186 -2.57 14.33 -10.22
N TYR A 187 -2.90 14.14 -8.95
CA TYR A 187 -2.07 14.61 -7.83
C TYR A 187 -0.72 13.90 -7.72
N TRP A 188 -0.60 12.70 -8.29
CA TRP A 188 0.64 11.95 -8.36
C TRP A 188 1.73 12.70 -9.16
N GLU A 189 1.36 13.65 -10.02
CA GLU A 189 2.35 14.44 -10.78
C GLU A 189 3.12 15.41 -9.89
N PHE A 190 2.49 15.93 -8.83
CA PHE A 190 3.09 16.98 -7.99
C PHE A 190 3.22 16.62 -6.51
N LYS A 191 2.25 15.94 -5.89
CA LYS A 191 2.32 15.56 -4.47
C LYS A 191 3.20 14.32 -4.26
N TYR A 192 4.22 14.44 -3.41
CA TYR A 192 5.13 13.32 -3.08
C TYR A 192 4.39 12.08 -2.57
N PHE A 193 3.45 12.27 -1.62
CA PHE A 193 2.66 11.18 -1.07
C PHE A 193 1.90 10.41 -2.15
N GLU A 194 1.19 11.13 -3.04
CA GLU A 194 0.30 10.53 -4.04
C GLU A 194 1.09 9.76 -5.11
N PHE A 195 2.30 10.23 -5.46
CA PHE A 195 3.20 9.51 -6.37
C PHE A 195 3.61 8.14 -5.81
N TRP A 196 4.21 8.15 -4.62
CA TRP A 196 4.68 6.92 -3.97
C TRP A 196 3.53 5.98 -3.58
N PHE A 197 2.39 6.56 -3.19
CA PHE A 197 1.19 5.78 -2.90
C PHE A 197 0.63 5.12 -4.16
N LEU A 198 0.63 5.80 -5.31
CA LEU A 198 0.23 5.15 -6.56
C LEU A 198 1.20 4.03 -6.94
N LEU A 199 2.51 4.22 -6.74
CA LEU A 199 3.50 3.15 -6.96
C LEU A 199 3.26 1.96 -6.02
N SER A 200 2.85 2.20 -4.76
CA SER A 200 2.45 1.14 -3.84
C SER A 200 1.26 0.31 -4.35
N LEU A 201 0.27 0.97 -4.95
CA LEU A 201 -0.91 0.31 -5.54
C LEU A 201 -0.54 -0.53 -6.76
N VAL A 202 0.33 0.00 -7.64
CA VAL A 202 0.84 -0.76 -8.78
C VAL A 202 1.61 -1.99 -8.32
N SER A 203 2.48 -1.85 -7.30
CA SER A 203 3.19 -2.99 -6.70
C SER A 203 2.22 -4.04 -6.12
N ALA A 204 1.13 -3.60 -5.48
CA ALA A 204 0.10 -4.49 -4.95
C ALA A 204 -0.66 -5.25 -6.07
N ILE A 205 -0.97 -4.58 -7.19
CA ILE A 205 -1.58 -5.21 -8.37
C ILE A 205 -0.69 -6.34 -8.89
N PHE A 206 0.61 -6.06 -9.10
CA PHE A 206 1.55 -7.08 -9.58
C PHE A 206 1.76 -8.19 -8.56
N SER A 207 1.85 -7.87 -7.26
CA SER A 207 1.93 -8.87 -6.19
C SER A 207 0.78 -9.86 -6.24
N GLN A 208 -0.46 -9.38 -6.36
CA GLN A 208 -1.63 -10.26 -6.44
C GLN A 208 -1.75 -10.99 -7.78
N THR A 209 -1.31 -10.35 -8.87
CA THR A 209 -1.25 -11.01 -10.20
C THR A 209 -0.25 -12.16 -10.19
N TYR A 210 0.92 -11.97 -9.59
CA TYR A 210 1.91 -13.02 -9.41
C TYR A 210 1.35 -14.14 -8.55
N MET A 211 0.70 -13.80 -7.42
CA MET A 211 0.08 -14.81 -6.58
C MET A 211 -1.00 -15.61 -7.32
N ALA A 212 -1.76 -14.97 -8.22
CA ALA A 212 -2.74 -15.64 -9.06
C ALA A 212 -2.12 -16.60 -10.08
N LEU A 213 -0.93 -16.27 -10.61
CA LEU A 213 -0.21 -17.05 -11.62
C LEU A 213 0.64 -18.19 -11.01
N SER A 214 1.01 -18.08 -9.74
CA SER A 214 1.74 -19.12 -9.02
C SER A 214 0.97 -20.43 -9.03
N GLN A 215 1.68 -21.53 -9.30
CA GLN A 215 1.12 -22.88 -9.49
C GLN A 215 1.37 -23.77 -8.28
N SER A 216 2.32 -23.39 -7.41
CA SER A 216 2.64 -24.15 -6.21
C SER A 216 3.22 -23.26 -5.11
N TYR A 217 3.10 -23.71 -3.86
CA TYR A 217 3.74 -23.03 -2.74
C TYR A 217 5.26 -22.96 -2.97
N PHE A 218 5.85 -21.80 -2.68
CA PHE A 218 7.29 -21.54 -2.77
C PHE A 218 7.89 -21.60 -4.18
N ASP A 219 7.08 -21.57 -5.24
CA ASP A 219 7.65 -21.32 -6.58
C ASP A 219 8.21 -19.88 -6.69
N GLY A 220 9.02 -19.63 -7.72
CA GLY A 220 9.65 -18.31 -7.85
C GLY A 220 8.66 -17.17 -8.06
N ILE A 221 7.49 -17.44 -8.65
CA ILE A 221 6.43 -16.46 -8.84
C ILE A 221 5.76 -16.11 -7.49
N TYR A 222 5.55 -17.12 -6.63
CA TYR A 222 5.09 -16.98 -5.25
C TYR A 222 6.01 -16.06 -4.45
N TRP A 223 7.32 -16.28 -4.55
CA TRP A 223 8.30 -15.41 -3.91
C TRP A 223 8.32 -13.99 -4.49
N GLY A 224 8.21 -13.86 -5.81
CA GLY A 224 8.03 -12.57 -6.47
C GLY A 224 6.80 -11.81 -5.94
N ALA A 225 5.69 -12.51 -5.69
CA ALA A 225 4.49 -11.93 -5.11
C ALA A 225 4.73 -11.37 -3.70
N ILE A 226 5.45 -12.10 -2.84
CA ILE A 226 5.83 -11.66 -1.49
C ILE A 226 6.76 -10.44 -1.54
N ILE A 227 7.76 -10.45 -2.42
CA ILE A 227 8.71 -9.33 -2.57
C ILE A 227 7.96 -8.08 -3.01
N LEU A 228 7.11 -8.17 -4.04
CA LEU A 228 6.30 -7.05 -4.53
C LEU A 228 5.30 -6.53 -3.50
N LYS A 229 4.76 -7.41 -2.64
CA LYS A 229 3.92 -6.99 -1.51
C LYS A 229 4.72 -6.05 -0.59
N ASN A 230 5.91 -6.47 -0.17
CA ASN A 230 6.72 -5.71 0.77
C ASN A 230 7.26 -4.42 0.16
N LEU A 231 7.65 -4.46 -1.12
CA LEU A 231 7.99 -3.25 -1.88
C LEU A 231 6.81 -2.27 -1.94
N GLY A 232 5.58 -2.76 -2.10
CA GLY A 232 4.39 -1.94 -2.02
C GLY A 232 4.25 -1.22 -0.67
N TYR A 233 4.44 -1.94 0.44
CA TYR A 233 4.39 -1.34 1.77
C TYR A 233 5.51 -0.32 1.99
N LEU A 234 6.72 -0.60 1.51
CA LEU A 234 7.84 0.34 1.51
C LEU A 234 7.52 1.61 0.72
N PHE A 235 6.94 1.51 -0.48
CA PHE A 235 6.56 2.70 -1.25
C PHE A 235 5.53 3.55 -0.50
N ALA A 236 4.51 2.94 0.10
CA ALA A 236 3.54 3.68 0.90
C ALA A 236 4.21 4.40 2.09
N LEU A 237 5.14 3.73 2.76
CA LEU A 237 5.91 4.27 3.88
C LEU A 237 6.79 5.46 3.44
N ILE A 238 7.53 5.31 2.34
CA ILE A 238 8.34 6.39 1.74
C ILE A 238 7.45 7.58 1.39
N GLY A 239 6.27 7.34 0.81
CA GLY A 239 5.31 8.39 0.49
C GLY A 239 4.83 9.16 1.73
N LEU A 240 4.56 8.45 2.83
CA LEU A 240 4.18 9.07 4.11
C LEU A 240 5.33 9.89 4.67
N LEU A 241 6.53 9.31 4.79
CA LEU A 241 7.72 9.98 5.33
C LEU A 241 8.12 11.21 4.51
N ALA A 242 8.22 11.09 3.18
CA ALA A 242 8.60 12.20 2.30
C ALA A 242 7.62 13.37 2.42
N SER A 243 6.32 13.08 2.55
CA SER A 243 5.31 14.11 2.72
C SER A 243 5.31 14.78 4.09
N SER A 244 5.65 14.03 5.14
CA SER A 244 5.82 14.59 6.50
C SER A 244 7.07 15.46 6.57
N TRP A 245 8.18 15.00 5.99
CA TRP A 245 9.42 15.76 5.91
C TRP A 245 9.25 17.08 5.15
N ALA A 246 8.56 17.05 4.00
CA ALA A 246 8.24 18.26 3.26
C ALA A 246 7.42 19.26 4.11
N ALA A 247 6.41 18.78 4.83
CA ALA A 247 5.61 19.61 5.71
C ALA A 247 6.42 20.22 6.87
N PHE A 248 7.36 19.48 7.46
CA PHE A 248 8.23 20.02 8.51
C PHE A 248 9.15 21.13 7.99
N ARG A 249 9.74 20.95 6.80
CA ARG A 249 10.59 22.00 6.20
C ARG A 249 9.81 23.27 5.87
N GLU A 250 8.57 23.15 5.38
CA GLU A 250 7.70 24.30 5.14
C GLU A 250 7.47 25.11 6.42
N VAL A 251 7.16 24.43 7.53
CA VAL A 251 6.95 25.06 8.85
C VAL A 251 8.23 25.70 9.39
N GLU A 252 9.38 25.05 9.25
CA GLU A 252 10.66 25.62 9.67
C GLU A 252 11.04 26.86 8.85
N ALA A 253 10.79 26.84 7.53
CA ALA A 253 11.04 27.99 6.67
C ALA A 253 10.14 29.18 7.05
N GLU A 254 8.86 28.93 7.33
CA GLU A 254 7.92 29.95 7.80
C GLU A 254 8.33 30.53 9.15
N LYS A 255 8.76 29.70 10.11
CA LYS A 255 9.28 30.17 11.40
C LYS A 255 10.52 31.06 11.24
N LYS A 256 11.44 30.72 10.34
CA LYS A 256 12.63 31.54 10.06
C LYS A 256 12.27 32.88 9.42
N TYR A 257 11.27 32.89 8.54
CA TYR A 257 10.72 34.11 7.96
C TYR A 257 10.10 35.02 9.04
N LEU A 258 9.25 34.46 9.90
CA LEU A 258 8.59 35.21 10.98
C LEU A 258 9.56 35.70 12.06
N ALA A 259 10.66 34.97 12.31
CA ALA A 259 11.70 35.37 13.25
C ALA A 259 12.66 36.45 12.70
N GLY A 260 12.41 36.99 11.49
CA GLY A 260 13.20 38.07 10.91
C GLY A 260 14.60 37.66 10.45
N HIS A 261 14.91 36.37 10.39
CA HIS A 261 16.25 35.86 10.08
C HIS A 261 16.62 35.89 8.58
N THR A 262 15.75 36.40 7.71
CA THR A 262 16.05 36.57 6.28
C THR A 262 15.34 37.81 5.74
N LYS A 263 16.10 38.85 5.41
CA LYS A 263 15.67 39.84 4.40
C LYS A 263 15.34 39.07 3.13
N GLY A 264 14.14 39.30 2.62
CA GLY A 264 13.60 38.57 1.48
C GLY A 264 14.49 38.68 0.27
N GLU A 265 14.92 37.54 -0.25
CA GLU A 265 15.12 37.25 -1.67
C GLU A 265 15.58 35.78 -1.79
N ALA A 266 15.10 35.09 -2.83
CA ALA A 266 15.72 33.87 -3.41
C ALA A 266 15.41 32.44 -2.90
N TYR A 267 14.22 32.10 -2.39
CA TYR A 267 13.88 30.65 -2.24
C TYR A 267 12.59 30.15 -2.92
N LEU A 268 11.82 31.01 -3.57
CA LEU A 268 10.70 30.59 -4.42
C LEU A 268 11.05 30.51 -5.92
N LYS A 269 12.31 30.79 -6.31
CA LYS A 269 12.71 30.86 -7.73
C LYS A 269 13.30 29.57 -8.33
N GLU A 270 13.46 28.48 -7.57
CA GLU A 270 14.08 27.25 -8.11
C GLU A 270 13.36 25.93 -7.75
N GLN A 271 12.03 25.85 -7.93
CA GLN A 271 11.33 24.55 -7.95
C GLN A 271 10.44 24.36 -9.18
#